data_AF-A0A2N7XTA0-F1
#
_entry.id   AF-A0A2N7XTA0-F1
#
_cell.length_a   1.000
_cell.length_b   1.000
_cell.length_c   1.000
_cell.angle_alpha   90.00
_cell.angle_beta   90.00
_cell.angle_gamma   90.00
#
_symmetry.space_group_name_H-M   'P 1'
#
loop_
_entity.id
_entity.type
_entity.pdbx_description
1 polymer ?
#
loop_
_entity_poly.entity_id
_entity_poly.type
_entity_poly.pdbx_seq_one_letter_code
_entity_poly.pdbx_strand_id
1 'polypeptide(L)' 'MRDFDIIVFGATGFTGRLVAEYLAHSGAPRWAMAGRSATKLAEVRDLIGAPADTPLLTADSENPASLRALCERTQV' A
#
# COMPACT_ATOMS: atom_id res chain seq x y z
N MET A 1 -12.39 8.93 8.60
CA MET A 1 -11.52 9.99 8.03
C MET A 1 -10.76 9.34 6.88
N ARG A 2 -10.53 10.04 5.77
CA ARG A 2 -9.75 9.50 4.66
C ARG A 2 -8.28 9.87 4.89
N ASP A 3 -7.45 8.87 5.17
CA ASP A 3 -6.07 9.02 5.64
C ASP A 3 -5.09 9.17 4.46
N PHE A 4 -5.44 8.57 3.32
CA PHE A 4 -4.55 8.42 2.17
C PHE A 4 -5.15 9.04 0.90
N ASP A 5 -4.26 9.55 0.05
CA ASP A 5 -4.58 9.97 -1.31
C ASP A 5 -4.42 8.78 -2.28
N ILE A 6 -3.47 7.87 -1.99
CA ILE A 6 -3.20 6.68 -2.80
C ILE A 6 -3.01 5.44 -1.92
N ILE A 7 -3.66 4.33 -2.25
CA ILE A 7 -3.33 3.01 -1.70
C ILE A 7 -2.95 2.08 -2.85
N VAL A 8 -1.75 1.51 -2.80
CA VAL A 8 -1.29 0.50 -3.76
C VAL A 8 -1.71 -0.89 -3.25
N PHE A 9 -2.91 -1.34 -3.61
CA PHE A 9 -3.33 -2.72 -3.33
C PHE A 9 -2.66 -3.70 -4.29
N GLY A 10 -2.05 -4.76 -3.74
CA GLY A 10 -1.18 -5.66 -4.50
C GLY A 10 0.27 -5.19 -4.57
N ALA A 11 0.72 -4.37 -3.62
CA ALA A 11 2.07 -3.79 -3.58
C ALA A 11 3.21 -4.83 -3.58
N THR A 12 2.94 -6.08 -3.17
CA THR A 12 3.93 -7.16 -3.18
C THR A 12 3.98 -7.93 -4.49
N GLY A 13 3.10 -7.64 -5.45
CA GLY A 13 3.12 -8.21 -6.80
C GLY A 13 4.16 -7.51 -7.69
N PHE A 14 4.40 -8.05 -8.88
CA PHE A 14 5.40 -7.51 -9.80
C PHE A 14 5.15 -6.03 -10.14
N THR A 15 3.99 -5.72 -10.72
CA THR A 15 3.63 -4.34 -11.10
C THR A 15 3.40 -3.46 -9.89
N GLY A 16 2.74 -3.98 -8.84
CA GLY A 16 2.48 -3.21 -7.62
C GLY A 16 3.76 -2.75 -6.93
N ARG A 17 4.82 -3.56 -6.95
CA ARG A 17 6.13 -3.18 -6.42
C ARG A 17 6.75 -2.02 -7.20
N LEU A 18 6.69 -2.06 -8.54
CA LEU A 18 7.22 -0.98 -9.38
C LEU A 18 6.47 0.34 -9.14
N VAL A 19 5.15 0.27 -8.96
CA VAL A 19 4.35 1.45 -8.60
C VAL A 19 4.74 1.96 -7.21
N ALA A 20 4.86 1.09 -6.21
CA ALA A 20 5.28 1.48 -4.86
C ALA A 20 6.68 2.10 -4.86
N GLU A 21 7.62 1.53 -5.63
CA GLU A 21 8.98 2.03 -5.80
C GLU A 21 8.97 3.43 -6.44
N TYR A 22 8.15 3.63 -7.47
CA TYR A 22 7.96 4.95 -8.06
C TYR A 22 7.40 5.96 -7.04
N LEU A 23 6.36 5.59 -6.28
CA LEU A 23 5.75 6.48 -5.30
C LEU A 23 6.74 6.88 -4.19
N ALA A 24 7.54 5.93 -3.71
CA ALA A 24 8.58 6.16 -2.71
C ALA A 24 9.61 7.22 -3.14
N HIS A 25 9.95 7.27 -4.43
CA HIS A 25 10.93 8.22 -4.97
C HIS A 25 10.32 9.51 -5.54
N SER A 26 9.02 9.49 -5.89
CA SER A 26 8.33 10.65 -6.48
C SER A 26 7.93 11.74 -5.48
N GLY A 27 8.01 11.46 -4.17
CA GLY A 27 7.50 12.36 -3.14
C GLY A 27 5.97 12.38 -3.05
N ALA A 28 5.32 11.26 -3.39
CA ALA A 28 3.86 11.13 -3.39
C ALA A 28 3.27 11.52 -2.02
N PRO A 29 2.26 12.41 -1.98
CA PRO A 29 1.61 12.76 -0.72
C PRO A 29 0.76 11.60 -0.20
N ARG A 30 0.87 11.34 1.12
CA ARG A 30 -0.03 10.51 1.93
C ARG A 30 -0.48 9.20 1.24
N TRP A 31 0.45 8.28 1.03
CA TRP A 31 0.16 6.99 0.39
C TRP A 31 0.39 5.79 1.33
N ALA A 32 -0.12 4.62 0.95
CA ALA A 32 0.08 3.37 1.68
C ALA A 32 0.27 2.16 0.73
N MET A 33 0.97 1.13 1.22
CA MET A 33 1.10 -0.16 0.56
C MET A 33 0.07 -1.13 1.13
N ALA A 34 -0.65 -1.87 0.28
CA ALA A 34 -1.64 -2.85 0.72
C ALA A 34 -1.50 -4.22 0.06
N GLY A 35 -1.83 -5.27 0.80
CA GLY A 35 -1.75 -6.66 0.34
C GLY A 35 -2.15 -7.67 1.42
N ARG A 36 -2.05 -8.97 1.13
CA ARG A 36 -2.52 -10.03 2.04
C ARG A 36 -1.56 -10.37 3.18
N SER A 37 -0.27 -10.08 3.04
CA SER A 37 0.76 -10.47 3.99
C SER A 37 1.51 -9.25 4.49
N ALA A 38 1.33 -8.91 5.77
CA ALA A 38 2.05 -7.83 6.43
C ALA A 38 3.58 -8.03 6.37
N THR A 39 4.05 -9.27 6.53
CA THR A 39 5.47 -9.62 6.44
C THR A 39 6.03 -9.30 5.05
N LYS A 40 5.38 -9.77 3.97
CA LYS A 40 5.83 -9.46 2.60
C LYS A 40 5.75 -7.97 2.27
N LEU A 41 4.77 -7.26 2.82
CA LEU A 41 4.68 -5.80 2.66
C LEU A 41 5.89 -5.10 3.28
N ALA A 42 6.31 -5.52 4.48
CA ALA A 42 7.49 -4.98 5.14
C ALA A 42 8.78 -5.30 4.34
N GLU A 43 8.93 -6.56 3.91
CA GLU A 43 10.06 -6.97 3.05
C GLU A 43 10.15 -6.13 1.78
N VAL A 44 9.02 -5.90 1.09
CA VAL A 44 9.00 -5.11 -0.14
C VAL A 44 9.25 -3.63 0.13
N ARG A 45 8.70 -3.06 1.21
CA ARG A 45 8.99 -1.66 1.62
C ARG A 45 10.49 -1.46 1.81
N ASP A 46 11.13 -2.38 2.52
CA ASP A 46 12.56 -2.31 2.81
C ASP A 46 13.37 -2.51 1.52
N LEU A 47 12.96 -3.44 0.66
CA LEU A 47 13.60 -3.71 -0.63
C LEU A 47 13.59 -2.51 -1.59
N ILE A 48 12.47 -1.77 -1.67
CA ILE A 48 12.33 -0.61 -2.56
C ILE A 48 12.87 0.69 -1.95
N GLY A 49 13.39 0.64 -0.72
CA GLY A 49 13.90 1.82 -0.01
C GLY A 49 12.82 2.82 0.39
N ALA A 50 11.56 2.38 0.54
CA ALA A 50 10.50 3.26 1.02
C ALA A 50 10.72 3.63 2.50
N PRO A 51 10.30 4.84 2.94
CA PRO A 51 10.42 5.25 4.34
C PRO A 51 9.87 4.20 5.32
N ALA A 52 10.54 3.98 6.45
CA ALA A 52 10.16 2.94 7.41
C ALA A 52 8.74 3.16 8.00
N ASP A 53 8.29 4.40 8.02
CA ASP A 53 6.96 4.84 8.45
C ASP A 53 5.89 4.76 7.34
N THR A 54 6.26 4.31 6.13
CA THR A 54 5.30 4.03 5.04
C THR A 54 4.21 3.08 5.54
N PRO A 55 2.94 3.48 5.56
CA PRO A 55 1.87 2.67 6.12
C PRO A 55 1.63 1.38 5.33
N LEU A 56 1.54 0.27 6.05
CA LEU A 56 1.29 -1.07 5.50
C LEU A 56 -0.10 -1.54 5.92
N LEU A 57 -0.94 -1.87 4.95
CA LEU A 57 -2.35 -2.23 5.17
C LEU A 57 -2.61 -3.66 4.72
N THR A 58 -3.17 -4.47 5.61
CA THR A 58 -3.58 -5.83 5.23
C THR A 58 -5.00 -5.82 4.70
N ALA A 59 -5.21 -6.40 3.53
CA ALA A 59 -6.51 -6.62 2.94
C ALA A 59 -6.49 -7.85 2.02
N ASP A 60 -7.66 -8.46 1.84
CA ASP A 60 -7.84 -9.65 1.02
C ASP A 60 -8.90 -9.40 -0.05
N SER A 61 -8.54 -9.67 -1.30
CA SER A 61 -9.45 -9.53 -2.45
C SER A 61 -10.66 -10.44 -2.37
N GLU A 62 -10.55 -11.56 -1.65
CA GLU A 62 -11.64 -12.52 -1.44
C GLU A 62 -12.55 -12.10 -0.25
N ASN A 63 -12.20 -11.02 0.46
CA ASN A 63 -12.97 -10.48 1.57
C ASN A 63 -13.44 -9.04 1.25
N PRO A 64 -14.69 -8.88 0.78
CA PRO A 64 -15.26 -7.57 0.42
C PRO A 64 -15.24 -6.54 1.56
N ALA A 65 -15.38 -6.97 2.81
CA ALA A 65 -15.35 -6.06 3.96
C ALA A 65 -13.95 -5.46 4.15
N SER A 66 -12.90 -6.25 3.91
CA SER A 66 -11.52 -5.75 3.99
C SER A 66 -11.20 -4.73 2.89
N LEU A 67 -11.71 -4.95 1.67
CA LEU A 67 -11.57 -3.98 0.58
C LEU A 67 -12.33 -2.69 0.86
N ARG A 68 -13.55 -2.79 1.40
CA ARG A 68 -14.33 -1.62 1.82
C ARG A 68 -13.56 -0.78 2.85
N ALA A 69 -12.93 -1.42 3.83
CA ALA A 69 -12.12 -0.74 4.82
C ALA A 69 -10.90 0.00 4.21
N LEU A 70 -10.30 -0.53 3.13
CA LEU A 70 -9.28 0.23 2.38
C LEU A 70 -9.89 1.47 1.71
N CYS A 71 -10.98 1.28 0.96
CA CYS A 71 -11.62 2.37 0.23
C CYS A 71 -12.11 3.51 1.13
N GLU A 72 -12.63 3.20 2.33
CA GLU A 72 -13.07 4.21 3.31
C GLU A 72 -11.92 5.09 3.82
N ARG A 73 -10.67 4.62 3.69
CA ARG A 73 -9.46 5.33 4.11
C ARG A 73 -8.79 6.10 2.96
N THR A 74 -9.30 6.04 1.73
CA THR A 74 -8.69 6.69 0.55
C THR A 74 -9.58 7.79 -0.03
N GLN A 75 -8.97 8.89 -0.49
CA GLN A 75 -9.62 9.89 -1.33
C GLN A 75 -9.54 9.46 -2.81
N VAL A 76 -10.62 9.65 -3.57
CA VAL A 76 -10.68 9.43 -5.04
C VAL A 76 -11.30 10.67 -5.64
#